data_AF-A0A6L7PWE3-F1
#
_entry.id   AF-A0A6L7PWE3-F1
#
_cell.length_a   1.000
_cell.length_b   1.000
_cell.length_c   1.000
_cell.angle_alpha   90.00
_cell.angle_beta   90.00
_cell.angle_gamma   90.00
#
_symmetry.space_group_name_H-M   'P 1'
#
loop_
_entity.id
_entity.type
_entity.pdbx_description
1 polymer ?
#
loop_
_entity_poly.entity_id
_entity_poly.type
_entity_poly.pdbx_seq_one_letter_code
_entity_poly.pdbx_strand_id
1 'polypeptide(L)'
;MAEDEMMSSSGFRSSRYFRGIAALFTVMKAGVFGRLGGLGVNTYGGTTTTFKEQYEALEDEFIEQVRKDNEGLEEDALNRSVFLPNLAPQGPVDFVLVAMEPSTGGGAGEIQQGDAFSPKNFTGSVEDFILHFCAREYLCAGGKSYYLTDLSKGAMRTREARDQRQERYQEWYPLLKDELRLVARPEAPVIAIGNDPHAFLIRRDIEPRLKGPILHYSQQAAGARERIPSTHRDRYSNFAMEVSWGDIEETVRQVMGASELQDYIEGTLDRLSRGQKLTESRKKLMFTYKVQFEGIRKEVGI
;
A
#
# COMPACT_ATOMS: atom_id res chain seq x y z
N MET A 1 58.13 16.54 26.92
CA MET A 1 58.31 16.05 28.30
C MET A 1 57.00 15.41 28.70
N ALA A 2 56.85 14.13 28.99
CA ALA A 2 57.64 12.90 28.92
C ALA A 2 56.53 11.81 29.04
N GLU A 3 56.51 10.76 28.20
CA GLU A 3 56.97 9.39 28.56
C GLU A 3 56.38 8.92 29.91
N ASP A 4 55.78 7.73 30.09
CA ASP A 4 55.98 6.48 29.38
C ASP A 4 54.95 5.41 29.84
N GLU A 5 54.72 4.42 28.97
CA GLU A 5 54.69 2.94 29.18
C GLU A 5 54.12 2.31 30.50
N MET A 6 53.51 1.12 30.54
CA MET A 6 53.78 -0.12 29.79
C MET A 6 52.71 -1.22 30.07
N MET A 7 52.35 -1.93 29.00
CA MET A 7 52.07 -3.38 28.82
C MET A 7 51.55 -4.30 29.94
N SER A 8 50.61 -5.18 29.54
CA SER A 8 50.73 -6.67 29.56
C SER A 8 49.33 -7.31 29.52
N SER A 9 49.01 -8.49 28.98
CA SER A 9 49.39 -9.33 27.84
C SER A 9 48.58 -10.65 28.02
N SER A 10 48.51 -11.49 26.97
CA SER A 10 47.95 -12.86 26.90
C SER A 10 46.42 -13.00 26.73
N GLY A 11 45.85 -13.82 25.84
CA GLY A 11 46.42 -14.77 24.88
C GLY A 11 45.68 -16.12 24.88
N PHE A 12 45.13 -16.51 23.70
CA PHE A 12 45.06 -17.88 23.16
C PHE A 12 44.08 -18.93 23.75
N ARG A 13 43.09 -19.41 22.95
CA ARG A 13 43.11 -20.72 22.24
C ARG A 13 41.76 -21.10 21.60
N SER A 14 41.89 -21.60 20.38
CA SER A 14 40.89 -22.26 19.53
C SER A 14 40.37 -23.59 20.08
N SER A 15 39.19 -24.00 19.66
CA SER A 15 38.87 -25.43 19.48
C SER A 15 37.74 -25.63 18.47
N ARG A 16 38.07 -26.34 17.39
CA ARG A 16 37.14 -27.00 16.45
C ARG A 16 36.88 -28.41 16.99
N TYR A 17 35.63 -28.84 17.08
CA TYR A 17 35.17 -30.25 17.03
C TYR A 17 33.70 -30.19 16.55
N PHE A 18 33.27 -30.75 15.42
CA PHE A 18 33.21 -32.12 14.89
C PHE A 18 31.75 -32.59 14.84
N ARG A 19 31.28 -32.79 13.60
CA ARG A 19 30.30 -33.76 13.05
C ARG A 19 29.22 -34.36 13.98
N GLY A 20 27.98 -34.29 13.49
CA GLY A 20 27.19 -35.51 13.22
C GLY A 20 25.69 -35.46 13.52
N ILE A 21 24.90 -35.82 12.48
CA ILE A 21 23.58 -36.52 12.54
C ILE A 21 22.39 -35.59 12.91
N ALA A 22 21.21 -35.59 12.27
CA ALA A 22 20.55 -36.44 11.28
C ALA A 22 19.62 -35.59 10.41
N ALA A 23 19.36 -36.09 9.21
CA ALA A 23 18.33 -35.64 8.29
C ALA A 23 16.92 -35.80 8.89
N LEU A 24 16.06 -34.78 8.67
CA LEU A 24 14.62 -34.98 8.55
C LEU A 24 14.21 -34.44 7.17
N PHE A 25 13.96 -35.36 6.26
CA PHE A 25 13.29 -35.09 4.99
C PHE A 25 11.79 -34.91 5.29
N THR A 26 11.30 -33.68 5.27
CA THR A 26 9.86 -33.43 5.08
C THR A 26 9.61 -33.30 3.59
N VAL A 27 8.76 -34.21 3.09
CA VAL A 27 8.27 -34.25 1.71
C VAL A 27 7.45 -32.99 1.43
N MET A 28 8.04 -31.99 0.76
CA MET A 28 7.25 -31.01 0.04
C MET A 28 6.90 -31.59 -1.33
N LYS A 29 5.62 -31.91 -1.53
CA LYS A 29 5.05 -32.17 -2.85
C LYS A 29 5.22 -30.90 -3.70
N ALA A 30 6.23 -30.89 -4.56
CA ALA A 30 6.29 -29.97 -5.67
C ALA A 30 5.19 -30.35 -6.67
N GLY A 31 4.05 -29.66 -6.58
CA GLY A 31 3.09 -29.61 -7.67
C GLY A 31 3.73 -28.87 -8.83
N VAL A 32 4.01 -29.60 -9.91
CA VAL A 32 4.50 -29.04 -11.17
C VAL A 32 3.36 -28.23 -11.79
N PHE A 33 3.45 -26.91 -11.69
CA PHE A 33 2.50 -25.98 -12.31
C PHE A 33 2.81 -25.83 -13.80
N GLY A 34 1.98 -26.45 -14.65
CA GLY A 34 1.94 -26.15 -16.08
C GLY A 34 1.17 -24.85 -16.31
N ARG A 35 1.86 -23.77 -16.69
CA ARG A 35 1.22 -22.54 -17.20
C ARG A 35 0.75 -22.78 -18.64
N LEU A 36 -0.56 -22.87 -18.84
CA LEU A 36 -1.18 -22.53 -20.13
C LEU A 36 -1.67 -21.08 -20.03
N GLY A 37 -1.19 -20.25 -20.94
CA GLY A 37 -1.49 -18.82 -20.97
C GLY A 37 -2.92 -18.55 -21.44
N GLY A 38 -3.55 -17.56 -20.80
CA GLY A 38 -4.84 -16.99 -21.20
C GLY A 38 -5.96 -17.33 -20.22
N LEU A 39 -6.32 -16.34 -19.38
CA LEU A 39 -7.30 -16.37 -18.28
C LEU A 39 -6.78 -17.13 -17.04
N GLY A 40 -6.56 -16.38 -15.95
CA GLY A 40 -5.97 -16.85 -14.70
C GLY A 40 -6.87 -17.83 -13.96
N VAL A 41 -6.83 -19.09 -14.37
CA VAL A 41 -7.53 -20.20 -13.73
C VAL A 41 -6.49 -21.07 -13.03
N ASN A 42 -6.49 -21.03 -11.68
CA ASN A 42 -5.77 -22.01 -10.87
C ASN A 42 -6.74 -23.14 -10.51
N THR A 43 -6.34 -24.39 -10.80
CA THR A 43 -7.14 -25.57 -10.45
C THR A 43 -6.56 -26.24 -9.20
N TYR A 44 -7.36 -26.31 -8.14
CA TYR A 44 -7.09 -27.14 -6.96
C TYR A 44 -8.30 -28.07 -6.79
N GLY A 45 -8.10 -29.39 -6.96
CA GLY A 45 -9.18 -30.37 -6.77
C GLY A 45 -10.28 -30.41 -7.85
N GLY A 46 -10.07 -29.76 -9.00
CA GLY A 46 -11.02 -29.79 -10.13
C GLY A 46 -12.04 -28.65 -10.15
N THR A 47 -12.05 -27.76 -9.16
CA THR A 47 -12.80 -26.50 -9.19
C THR A 47 -11.85 -25.35 -9.53
N THR A 48 -12.22 -24.58 -10.56
CA THR A 48 -11.58 -23.33 -10.95
C THR A 48 -12.13 -22.23 -10.07
N THR A 49 -11.31 -21.60 -9.23
CA THR A 49 -11.69 -20.37 -8.52
C THR A 49 -11.42 -19.15 -9.39
N THR A 50 -12.38 -18.23 -9.43
CA THR A 50 -12.26 -16.94 -10.10
C THR A 50 -11.34 -16.00 -9.32
N PHE A 51 -10.86 -14.93 -9.97
CA PHE A 51 -10.07 -13.90 -9.30
C PHE A 51 -10.83 -13.26 -8.12
N LYS A 52 -12.14 -12.99 -8.31
CA LYS A 52 -13.00 -12.43 -7.28
C LYS A 52 -13.07 -13.35 -6.05
N GLU A 53 -13.35 -14.63 -6.25
CA GLU A 53 -13.40 -15.61 -5.15
C GLU A 53 -12.05 -15.77 -4.44
N GLN A 54 -10.94 -15.74 -5.18
CA GLN A 54 -9.59 -15.78 -4.59
C GLN A 54 -9.30 -14.54 -3.75
N TYR A 55 -9.74 -13.36 -4.19
CA TYR A 55 -9.55 -12.12 -3.45
C TYR A 55 -10.47 -12.04 -2.23
N GLU A 56 -11.72 -12.48 -2.34
CA GLU A 56 -12.65 -12.60 -1.21
C GLU A 56 -12.13 -13.56 -0.13
N ALA A 57 -11.57 -14.70 -0.53
CA ALA A 57 -10.93 -15.63 0.42
C ALA A 57 -9.73 -14.99 1.14
N LEU A 58 -8.98 -14.11 0.46
CA LEU A 58 -7.90 -13.36 1.09
C LEU A 58 -8.43 -12.26 2.04
N GLU A 59 -9.57 -11.64 1.72
CA GLU A 59 -10.23 -10.69 2.63
C GLU A 59 -10.66 -11.38 3.94
N ASP A 60 -11.10 -12.65 3.89
CA ASP A 60 -11.38 -13.43 5.10
C ASP A 60 -10.13 -13.60 5.98
N GLU A 61 -8.96 -13.81 5.37
CA GLU A 61 -7.69 -13.88 6.10
C GLU A 61 -7.30 -12.53 6.71
N PHE A 62 -7.57 -11.42 6.02
CA PHE A 62 -7.37 -10.08 6.58
C PHE A 62 -8.29 -9.82 7.77
N ILE A 63 -9.57 -10.22 7.68
CA ILE A 63 -10.52 -10.10 8.78
C ILE A 63 -10.05 -10.92 9.98
N GLU A 64 -9.58 -12.15 9.74
CA GLU A 64 -9.05 -13.00 10.79
C GLU A 64 -7.80 -12.39 11.44
N GLN A 65 -6.91 -11.77 10.67
CA GLN A 65 -5.77 -11.05 11.24
C GLN A 65 -6.23 -9.84 12.09
N VAL A 66 -7.26 -9.10 11.68
CA VAL A 66 -7.84 -8.04 12.54
C VAL A 66 -8.42 -8.62 13.83
N ARG A 67 -9.01 -9.82 13.82
CA ARG A 67 -9.46 -10.49 15.05
C ARG A 67 -8.28 -10.79 15.97
N LYS A 68 -7.16 -11.29 15.42
CA LYS A 68 -5.91 -11.53 16.17
C LYS A 68 -5.31 -10.26 16.75
N ASP A 69 -5.24 -9.19 15.95
CA ASP A 69 -4.77 -7.86 16.42
C ASP A 69 -5.61 -7.34 17.61
N ASN A 70 -6.85 -7.84 17.76
CA ASN A 70 -7.78 -7.46 18.82
C ASN A 70 -7.87 -8.49 19.96
N GLU A 71 -7.12 -9.60 19.92
CA GLU A 71 -7.16 -10.62 20.96
C GLU A 71 -6.75 -10.04 22.32
N GLY A 72 -7.55 -10.32 23.35
CA GLY A 72 -7.32 -9.81 24.71
C GLY A 72 -7.67 -8.33 24.92
N LEU A 73 -8.21 -7.63 23.91
CA LEU A 73 -8.75 -6.29 24.06
C LEU A 73 -10.25 -6.33 24.38
N GLU A 74 -10.67 -5.48 25.33
CA GLU A 74 -12.09 -5.21 25.59
C GLU A 74 -12.79 -4.66 24.33
N GLU A 75 -14.11 -4.81 24.24
CA GLU A 75 -14.90 -4.41 23.05
C GLU A 75 -14.86 -2.90 22.77
N ASP A 76 -14.75 -2.08 23.82
CA ASP A 76 -14.70 -0.63 23.75
C ASP A 76 -13.26 -0.06 23.76
N ALA A 77 -12.25 -0.93 23.70
CA ALA A 77 -10.86 -0.51 23.78
C ALA A 77 -10.49 0.40 22.59
N LEU A 78 -9.92 1.57 22.88
CA LEU A 78 -9.61 2.61 21.90
C LEU A 78 -8.55 2.19 20.86
N ASN A 79 -7.79 1.14 21.16
CA ASN A 79 -6.75 0.56 20.32
C ASN A 79 -7.24 -0.62 19.47
N ARG A 80 -8.53 -0.92 19.44
CA ARG A 80 -9.07 -1.93 18.54
C ARG A 80 -8.89 -1.53 17.08
N SER A 81 -8.54 -2.52 16.29
CA SER A 81 -8.46 -2.46 14.84
C SER A 81 -9.81 -2.78 14.22
N VAL A 82 -10.21 -2.06 13.18
CA VAL A 82 -11.40 -2.37 12.36
C VAL A 82 -10.95 -2.70 10.96
N PHE A 83 -11.40 -3.81 10.40
CA PHE A 83 -11.06 -4.14 9.01
C PHE A 83 -11.64 -3.09 8.05
N LEU A 84 -10.77 -2.46 7.25
CA LEU A 84 -11.16 -1.52 6.21
C LEU A 84 -10.70 -2.07 4.85
N PRO A 85 -11.62 -2.64 4.05
CA PRO A 85 -11.26 -3.23 2.77
C PRO A 85 -10.85 -2.19 1.74
N ASN A 86 -9.94 -2.55 0.84
CA ASN A 86 -9.58 -1.77 -0.34
C ASN A 86 -10.59 -1.97 -1.47
N LEU A 87 -10.58 -1.09 -2.48
CA LEU A 87 -11.29 -1.35 -3.72
C LEU A 87 -10.60 -2.49 -4.48
N ALA A 88 -11.25 -3.66 -4.52
CA ALA A 88 -10.71 -4.84 -5.19
C ALA A 88 -10.44 -4.57 -6.68
N PRO A 89 -9.27 -4.97 -7.22
CA PRO A 89 -9.02 -4.87 -8.65
C PRO A 89 -9.81 -5.95 -9.39
N GLN A 90 -10.06 -5.75 -10.69
CA GLN A 90 -10.75 -6.74 -11.53
C GLN A 90 -9.84 -7.91 -11.97
N GLY A 91 -8.55 -7.83 -11.63
CA GLY A 91 -7.53 -8.81 -12.00
C GLY A 91 -6.12 -8.27 -11.75
N PRO A 92 -5.08 -9.01 -12.17
CA PRO A 92 -3.69 -8.61 -11.95
C PRO A 92 -3.33 -7.26 -12.60
N VAL A 93 -2.71 -6.37 -11.82
CA VAL A 93 -2.39 -4.99 -12.22
C VAL A 93 -0.92 -4.78 -12.60
N ASP A 94 -0.64 -3.70 -13.32
CA ASP A 94 0.72 -3.31 -13.73
C ASP A 94 1.51 -2.64 -12.61
N PHE A 95 0.87 -1.97 -11.67
CA PHE A 95 1.50 -1.27 -10.54
C PHE A 95 0.75 -1.51 -9.23
N VAL A 96 1.46 -1.69 -8.12
CA VAL A 96 0.83 -1.70 -6.78
C VAL A 96 1.40 -0.58 -5.95
N LEU A 97 0.55 0.25 -5.35
CA LEU A 97 0.96 1.30 -4.43
C LEU A 97 0.58 0.88 -3.01
N VAL A 98 1.55 0.91 -2.10
CA VAL A 98 1.41 0.38 -0.73
C VAL A 98 1.61 1.51 0.28
N ALA A 99 0.54 1.89 0.96
CA ALA A 99 0.55 2.81 2.08
C ALA A 99 0.80 2.10 3.42
N MET A 100 0.59 2.82 4.51
CA MET A 100 0.84 2.37 5.87
C MET A 100 -0.32 1.49 6.38
N GLU A 101 -1.21 2.09 7.14
CA GLU A 101 -2.42 1.50 7.67
C GLU A 101 -3.54 2.53 7.54
N PRO A 102 -4.78 2.10 7.32
CA PRO A 102 -5.90 3.02 7.33
C PRO A 102 -6.07 3.62 8.73
N SER A 103 -6.64 4.83 8.79
CA SER A 103 -7.03 5.43 10.05
C SER A 103 -8.54 5.43 10.19
N THR A 104 -9.03 5.14 11.39
CA THR A 104 -10.46 5.29 11.73
C THR A 104 -10.91 6.75 11.79
N GLY A 105 -9.98 7.71 11.68
CA GLY A 105 -10.25 9.12 11.91
C GLY A 105 -10.84 9.38 13.31
N GLY A 106 -11.52 10.52 13.45
CA GLY A 106 -12.25 10.87 14.68
C GLY A 106 -13.60 10.16 14.85
N GLY A 107 -14.01 9.32 13.89
CA GLY A 107 -15.34 8.69 13.80
C GLY A 107 -15.35 7.17 13.99
N ALA A 108 -14.38 6.63 14.73
CA ALA A 108 -14.15 5.18 14.88
C ALA A 108 -15.35 4.33 15.36
N GLY A 109 -16.45 4.96 15.81
CA GLY A 109 -17.62 4.28 16.35
C GLY A 109 -18.67 3.80 15.34
N GLU A 110 -18.55 4.12 14.04
CA GLU A 110 -19.64 3.88 13.08
C GLU A 110 -19.33 2.84 11.98
N ILE A 111 -18.12 2.31 11.88
CA ILE A 111 -17.81 1.26 10.89
C ILE A 111 -18.27 -0.10 11.45
N GLN A 112 -19.51 -0.48 11.15
CA GLN A 112 -20.00 -1.83 11.43
C GLN A 112 -19.34 -2.83 10.48
N GLN A 113 -18.73 -3.89 11.04
CA GLN A 113 -18.18 -4.99 10.26
C GLN A 113 -19.33 -5.77 9.60
N GLY A 114 -19.21 -6.04 8.29
CA GLY A 114 -20.11 -6.95 7.57
C GLY A 114 -21.23 -6.30 6.76
N ASP A 115 -21.33 -4.96 6.72
CA ASP A 115 -22.20 -4.29 5.75
C ASP A 115 -21.52 -4.21 4.39
N ALA A 116 -22.22 -4.64 3.32
CA ALA A 116 -21.75 -4.52 1.93
C ALA A 116 -21.47 -3.06 1.54
N PHE A 117 -22.06 -2.10 2.27
CA PHE A 117 -21.86 -0.66 2.10
C PHE A 117 -20.75 -0.06 2.98
N SER A 118 -19.89 -0.89 3.58
CA SER A 118 -18.77 -0.38 4.37
C SER A 118 -17.83 0.49 3.51
N PRO A 119 -17.45 1.70 3.98
CA PRO A 119 -16.51 2.56 3.27
C PRO A 119 -15.25 1.78 2.88
N LYS A 120 -14.81 1.93 1.63
CA LYS A 120 -13.53 1.33 1.20
C LYS A 120 -12.40 2.30 1.48
N ASN A 121 -11.22 1.76 1.78
CA ASN A 121 -10.04 2.60 1.90
C ASN A 121 -9.75 3.33 0.57
N PHE A 122 -9.12 4.50 0.66
CA PHE A 122 -8.83 5.39 -0.47
C PHE A 122 -10.05 5.91 -1.24
N THR A 123 -11.23 5.98 -0.62
CA THR A 123 -12.45 6.50 -1.28
C THR A 123 -13.13 7.64 -0.55
N GLY A 124 -12.62 8.05 0.62
CA GLY A 124 -13.34 8.94 1.54
C GLY A 124 -12.96 10.42 1.48
N SER A 125 -11.83 10.76 0.83
CA SER A 125 -11.26 12.10 0.87
C SER A 125 -10.79 12.64 -0.49
N VAL A 126 -10.61 13.96 -0.55
CA VAL A 126 -10.06 14.64 -1.73
C VAL A 126 -8.63 14.17 -2.01
N GLU A 127 -7.85 13.95 -0.96
CA GLU A 127 -6.47 13.49 -1.08
C GLU A 127 -6.39 12.07 -1.66
N ASP A 128 -7.35 11.20 -1.34
CA ASP A 128 -7.46 9.87 -1.97
C ASP A 128 -7.81 10.00 -3.46
N PHE A 129 -8.76 10.87 -3.80
CA PHE A 129 -9.15 11.13 -5.20
C PHE A 129 -8.02 11.75 -6.01
N ILE A 130 -7.22 12.64 -5.41
CA ILE A 130 -5.98 13.17 -6.00
C ILE A 130 -4.99 12.05 -6.30
N LEU A 131 -4.82 11.10 -5.38
CA LEU A 131 -3.92 9.97 -5.58
C LEU A 131 -4.40 9.08 -6.74
N HIS A 132 -5.70 8.76 -6.79
CA HIS A 132 -6.30 8.02 -7.91
C HIS A 132 -6.12 8.75 -9.25
N PHE A 133 -6.41 10.04 -9.30
CA PHE A 133 -6.19 10.89 -10.47
C PHE A 133 -4.74 10.83 -10.94
N CYS A 134 -3.78 11.09 -10.04
CA CYS A 134 -2.38 11.15 -10.41
C CYS A 134 -1.81 9.78 -10.80
N ALA A 135 -2.22 8.71 -10.14
CA ALA A 135 -1.82 7.35 -10.52
C ALA A 135 -2.37 6.97 -11.89
N ARG A 136 -3.63 7.30 -12.18
CA ARG A 136 -4.22 7.03 -13.48
C ARG A 136 -3.53 7.82 -14.60
N GLU A 137 -3.39 9.12 -14.41
CA GLU A 137 -2.92 10.04 -15.45
C GLU A 137 -1.40 9.97 -15.66
N TYR A 138 -0.62 9.95 -14.57
CA TYR A 138 0.83 10.11 -14.66
C TYR A 138 1.62 8.81 -14.50
N LEU A 139 1.06 7.78 -13.85
CA LEU A 139 1.70 6.46 -13.73
C LEU A 139 1.20 5.48 -14.81
N CYS A 140 -0.11 5.43 -15.05
CA CYS A 140 -0.75 4.39 -15.85
C CYS A 140 -0.97 4.75 -17.33
N ALA A 141 0.07 5.24 -18.01
CA ALA A 141 -0.01 5.49 -19.45
C ALA A 141 -0.20 4.20 -20.26
N GLY A 142 -0.82 4.32 -21.43
CA GLY A 142 -0.96 3.21 -22.38
C GLY A 142 -1.93 2.10 -21.93
N GLY A 143 -2.95 2.46 -21.13
CA GLY A 143 -3.99 1.51 -20.69
C GLY A 143 -3.56 0.61 -19.53
N LYS A 144 -2.45 0.92 -18.85
CA LYS A 144 -1.99 0.19 -17.66
C LYS A 144 -2.96 0.34 -16.49
N SER A 145 -2.89 -0.59 -15.55
CA SER A 145 -3.70 -0.58 -14.34
C SER A 145 -2.86 -0.50 -13.07
N TYR A 146 -3.49 -0.05 -12.00
CA TYR A 146 -2.88 0.01 -10.68
C TYR A 146 -3.83 -0.51 -9.60
N TYR A 147 -3.26 -0.82 -8.44
CA TYR A 147 -3.98 -1.18 -7.24
C TYR A 147 -3.41 -0.39 -6.06
N LEU A 148 -4.28 0.20 -5.24
CA LEU A 148 -3.91 0.87 -3.99
C LEU A 148 -4.18 -0.07 -2.83
N THR A 149 -3.23 -0.15 -1.92
CA THR A 149 -3.33 -1.02 -0.76
C THR A 149 -2.50 -0.49 0.41
N ASP A 150 -2.55 -1.19 1.54
CA ASP A 150 -1.84 -0.87 2.77
C ASP A 150 -1.00 -2.05 3.23
N LEU A 151 0.06 -1.76 3.99
CA LEU A 151 0.81 -2.78 4.72
C LEU A 151 -0.07 -3.55 5.69
N SER A 152 -1.03 -2.90 6.34
CA SER A 152 -2.03 -3.56 7.20
C SER A 152 -3.44 -3.06 6.91
N LYS A 153 -4.45 -3.93 7.01
CA LYS A 153 -5.85 -3.59 6.67
C LYS A 153 -6.71 -3.20 7.88
N GLY A 154 -6.20 -3.40 9.09
CA GLY A 154 -6.89 -2.97 10.30
C GLY A 154 -6.69 -1.49 10.54
N ALA A 155 -7.77 -0.73 10.35
CA ALA A 155 -7.84 0.68 10.66
C ALA A 155 -7.78 0.90 12.15
N MET A 156 -6.96 1.86 12.58
CA MET A 156 -6.86 2.25 13.98
C MET A 156 -6.58 3.75 14.13
N ARG A 157 -6.63 4.22 15.37
CA ARG A 157 -6.27 5.59 15.69
C ARG A 157 -4.76 5.79 15.51
N THR A 158 -4.37 6.97 15.01
CA THR A 158 -2.99 7.25 14.57
C THR A 158 -1.95 7.16 15.70
N ARG A 159 -2.35 7.45 16.94
CA ARG A 159 -1.44 7.41 18.09
C ARG A 159 -1.04 5.97 18.41
N GLU A 160 -2.03 5.10 18.48
CA GLU A 160 -1.92 3.68 18.76
C GLU A 160 -1.16 2.98 17.63
N ALA A 161 -1.47 3.36 16.38
CA ALA A 161 -0.76 2.87 15.20
C ALA A 161 0.75 3.13 15.27
N ARG A 162 1.15 4.31 15.74
CA ARG A 162 2.57 4.68 15.86
C ARG A 162 3.32 3.76 16.83
N ASP A 163 2.70 3.38 17.95
CA ASP A 163 3.37 2.64 19.01
C ASP A 163 3.56 1.16 18.65
N GLN A 164 2.68 0.60 17.83
CA GLN A 164 2.66 -0.84 17.48
C GLN A 164 3.08 -1.13 16.04
N ARG A 165 3.39 -0.09 15.23
CA ARG A 165 3.58 -0.20 13.78
C ARG A 165 4.56 -1.29 13.35
N GLN A 166 5.72 -1.38 14.01
CA GLN A 166 6.78 -2.30 13.58
C GLN A 166 6.41 -3.77 13.77
N GLU A 167 5.75 -4.10 14.88
CA GLU A 167 5.28 -5.47 15.17
C GLU A 167 4.11 -5.81 14.25
N ARG A 168 3.13 -4.91 14.18
CA ARG A 168 1.98 -5.04 13.28
C ARG A 168 2.41 -5.28 11.83
N TYR A 169 3.38 -4.52 11.31
CA TYR A 169 3.88 -4.74 9.95
C TYR A 169 4.53 -6.10 9.77
N GLN A 170 5.19 -6.65 10.78
CA GLN A 170 5.76 -7.99 10.70
C GLN A 170 4.69 -9.07 10.57
N GLU A 171 3.59 -8.92 11.32
CA GLU A 171 2.47 -9.87 11.32
C GLU A 171 1.63 -9.77 10.05
N TRP A 172 1.44 -8.56 9.52
CA TRP A 172 0.67 -8.32 8.29
C TRP A 172 1.46 -8.59 6.99
N TYR A 173 2.80 -8.56 7.03
CA TYR A 173 3.62 -8.71 5.83
C TYR A 173 3.40 -10.03 5.05
N PRO A 174 3.24 -11.20 5.68
CA PRO A 174 2.87 -12.43 4.97
C PRO A 174 1.58 -12.27 4.14
N LEU A 175 0.55 -11.67 4.71
CA LEU A 175 -0.74 -11.44 4.04
C LEU A 175 -0.61 -10.44 2.89
N LEU A 176 0.19 -9.38 3.05
CA LEU A 176 0.54 -8.49 1.93
C LEU A 176 1.24 -9.24 0.79
N LYS A 177 2.12 -10.21 1.10
CA LYS A 177 2.75 -11.00 0.03
C LYS A 177 1.75 -11.86 -0.73
N ASP A 178 0.78 -12.44 -0.03
CA ASP A 178 -0.28 -13.22 -0.66
C ASP A 178 -1.19 -12.33 -1.52
N GLU A 179 -1.51 -11.13 -1.03
CA GLU A 179 -2.18 -10.10 -1.81
C GLU A 179 -1.41 -9.76 -3.08
N LEU A 180 -0.12 -9.44 -2.96
CA LEU A 180 0.72 -9.07 -4.11
C LEU A 180 0.90 -10.19 -5.12
N ARG A 181 0.90 -11.46 -4.69
CA ARG A 181 0.95 -12.62 -5.60
C ARG A 181 -0.34 -12.75 -6.40
N LEU A 182 -1.47 -12.42 -5.80
CA LEU A 182 -2.77 -12.47 -6.44
C LEU A 182 -2.98 -11.26 -7.36
N VAL A 183 -2.82 -10.04 -6.82
CA VAL A 183 -3.25 -8.80 -7.49
C VAL A 183 -2.22 -8.21 -8.44
N ALA A 184 -0.94 -8.61 -8.38
CA ALA A 184 0.10 -7.98 -9.18
C ALA A 184 0.58 -8.91 -10.30
N ARG A 185 0.89 -8.35 -11.47
CA ARG A 185 1.68 -9.08 -12.47
C ARG A 185 3.07 -9.44 -11.86
N PRO A 186 3.74 -10.53 -12.30
CA PRO A 186 4.98 -10.99 -11.68
C PRO A 186 6.06 -9.92 -11.50
N GLU A 187 6.22 -9.05 -12.49
CA GLU A 187 7.21 -7.96 -12.52
C GLU A 187 6.60 -6.58 -12.23
N ALA A 188 5.35 -6.52 -11.77
CA ALA A 188 4.68 -5.26 -11.48
C ALA A 188 5.46 -4.49 -10.41
N PRO A 189 5.85 -3.22 -10.66
CA PRO A 189 6.51 -2.40 -9.67
C PRO A 189 5.62 -2.19 -8.44
N VAL A 190 6.26 -2.19 -7.27
CA VAL A 190 5.61 -1.90 -6.00
C VAL A 190 6.13 -0.55 -5.50
N ILE A 191 5.22 0.37 -5.22
CA ILE A 191 5.54 1.77 -4.94
C ILE A 191 5.06 2.08 -3.52
N ALA A 192 5.99 2.39 -2.61
CA ALA A 192 5.61 2.75 -1.26
C ALA A 192 5.07 4.19 -1.19
N ILE A 193 3.96 4.40 -0.47
CA ILE A 193 3.39 5.71 -0.19
C ILE A 193 3.90 6.21 1.16
N GLY A 194 4.97 6.98 1.14
CA GLY A 194 5.65 7.48 2.34
C GLY A 194 6.91 6.69 2.72
N ASN A 195 7.67 7.25 3.67
CA ASN A 195 8.96 6.72 4.07
C ASN A 195 8.86 5.50 4.97
N ASP A 196 7.89 5.46 5.90
CA ASP A 196 7.69 4.33 6.82
C ASP A 196 7.44 3.01 6.07
N PRO A 197 6.48 2.91 5.13
CA PRO A 197 6.26 1.66 4.41
C PRO A 197 7.45 1.31 3.52
N HIS A 198 8.11 2.30 2.92
CA HIS A 198 9.32 2.07 2.13
C HIS A 198 10.47 1.50 2.96
N ALA A 199 10.73 2.08 4.14
CA ALA A 199 11.79 1.63 5.04
C ALA A 199 11.54 0.22 5.57
N PHE A 200 10.28 -0.16 5.75
CA PHE A 200 9.91 -1.53 6.09
C PHE A 200 10.14 -2.49 4.90
N LEU A 201 9.64 -2.14 3.71
CA LEU A 201 9.65 -3.02 2.53
C LEU A 201 11.05 -3.23 1.93
N ILE A 202 11.94 -2.24 1.98
CA ILE A 202 13.29 -2.35 1.40
C ILE A 202 14.15 -3.44 2.08
N ARG A 203 13.79 -3.87 3.29
CA ARG A 203 14.51 -4.91 4.04
C ARG A 203 13.91 -6.31 3.81
N ARG A 204 13.09 -6.48 2.79
CA ARG A 204 12.30 -7.69 2.54
C ARG A 204 12.52 -8.20 1.11
N ASP A 205 11.98 -9.39 0.85
CA ASP A 205 12.09 -10.09 -0.44
C ASP A 205 11.34 -9.42 -1.61
N ILE A 206 10.65 -8.29 -1.35
CA ILE A 206 10.00 -7.46 -2.37
C ILE A 206 10.92 -6.37 -2.96
N GLU A 207 12.10 -6.15 -2.36
CA GLU A 207 13.07 -5.12 -2.78
C GLU A 207 13.31 -5.05 -4.30
N PRO A 208 13.46 -6.17 -5.05
CA PRO A 208 13.70 -6.09 -6.50
C PRO A 208 12.59 -5.38 -7.29
N ARG A 209 11.36 -5.39 -6.78
CA ARG A 209 10.19 -4.76 -7.38
C ARG A 209 9.91 -3.37 -6.79
N LEU A 210 10.51 -3.05 -5.65
CA LEU A 210 10.24 -1.83 -4.90
C LEU A 210 10.81 -0.62 -5.64
N LYS A 211 10.00 0.43 -5.74
CA LYS A 211 10.36 1.74 -6.27
C LYS A 211 10.38 2.77 -5.17
N GLY A 212 11.09 3.87 -5.45
CA GLY A 212 11.29 4.94 -4.48
C GLY A 212 9.97 5.44 -3.89
N PRO A 213 9.98 5.91 -2.63
CA PRO A 213 8.76 6.31 -1.96
C PRO A 213 8.16 7.54 -2.66
N ILE A 214 6.85 7.50 -2.88
CA ILE A 214 6.10 8.71 -3.22
C ILE A 214 5.71 9.46 -1.95
N LEU A 215 5.38 10.74 -2.09
CA LEU A 215 5.02 11.59 -0.96
C LEU A 215 3.76 11.06 -0.26
N HIS A 216 3.74 10.99 1.07
CA HIS A 216 2.51 10.69 1.79
C HIS A 216 1.60 11.93 1.84
N TYR A 217 0.30 11.79 1.59
CA TYR A 217 -0.66 12.90 1.51
C TYR A 217 -1.10 13.48 2.87
N SER A 218 -0.52 13.04 3.98
CA SER A 218 -0.76 13.66 5.30
C SER A 218 -0.36 15.13 5.35
N GLN A 219 -1.01 15.92 6.22
CA GLN A 219 -0.63 17.31 6.46
C GLN A 219 0.80 17.47 7.00
N GLN A 220 1.32 16.46 7.71
CA GLN A 220 2.70 16.44 8.20
C GLN A 220 3.73 16.51 7.06
N ALA A 221 3.34 16.11 5.85
CA ALA A 221 4.16 16.18 4.66
C ALA A 221 4.09 17.55 3.93
N ALA A 222 3.39 18.54 4.47
CA ALA A 222 3.18 19.84 3.80
C ALA A 222 4.49 20.53 3.39
N GLY A 223 5.52 20.49 4.25
CA GLY A 223 6.84 21.06 3.91
C GLY A 223 7.50 20.37 2.70
N ALA A 224 7.31 19.06 2.56
CA ALA A 224 7.83 18.30 1.42
C ALA A 224 7.05 18.59 0.12
N ARG A 225 5.78 18.99 0.21
CA ARG A 225 4.96 19.40 -0.96
C ARG A 225 5.52 20.64 -1.66
N GLU A 226 6.28 21.49 -0.98
CA GLU A 226 6.85 22.70 -1.59
C GLU A 226 8.13 22.41 -2.39
N ARG A 227 8.86 21.36 -2.02
CA ARG A 227 10.22 21.11 -2.54
C ARG A 227 10.25 20.81 -4.03
N ILE A 228 9.33 19.99 -4.53
CA ILE A 228 9.29 19.60 -5.94
C ILE A 228 8.77 20.75 -6.82
N PRO A 229 7.64 21.42 -6.51
CA PRO A 229 7.20 22.62 -7.23
C PRO A 229 8.25 23.73 -7.28
N SER A 230 8.93 24.01 -6.17
CA SER A 230 9.91 25.11 -6.10
C SER A 230 11.18 24.88 -6.95
N THR A 231 11.50 23.62 -7.25
CA THR A 231 12.61 23.24 -8.14
C THR A 231 12.18 23.12 -9.61
N HIS A 232 10.87 23.15 -9.89
CA HIS A 232 10.29 23.03 -11.23
C HIS A 232 9.27 24.15 -11.50
N ARG A 233 9.60 25.40 -11.17
CA ARG A 233 8.65 26.51 -11.07
C ARG A 233 7.79 26.71 -12.31
N ASP A 234 8.41 26.73 -13.49
CA ASP A 234 7.69 26.97 -14.75
C ASP A 234 6.74 25.81 -15.08
N ARG A 235 7.21 24.56 -14.91
CA ARG A 235 6.39 23.36 -15.08
C ARG A 235 5.22 23.35 -14.09
N TYR A 236 5.46 23.73 -12.83
CA TYR A 236 4.42 23.83 -11.82
C TYR A 236 3.40 24.93 -12.18
N SER A 237 3.85 26.11 -12.62
CA SER A 237 2.96 27.21 -12.98
C SER A 237 2.03 26.81 -14.12
N ASN A 238 2.54 26.13 -15.15
CA ASN A 238 1.71 25.65 -16.26
C ASN A 238 0.71 24.60 -15.77
N PHE A 239 1.21 23.60 -15.03
CA PHE A 239 0.37 22.56 -14.45
C PHE A 239 -0.76 23.13 -13.57
N ALA A 240 -0.46 24.13 -12.73
CA ALA A 240 -1.41 24.72 -11.79
C ALA A 240 -2.52 25.57 -12.48
N MET A 241 -2.30 25.97 -13.73
CA MET A 241 -3.30 26.63 -14.58
C MET A 241 -4.18 25.63 -15.33
N GLU A 242 -3.63 24.46 -15.68
CA GLU A 242 -4.31 23.44 -16.48
C GLU A 242 -5.18 22.53 -15.61
N VAL A 243 -4.69 22.12 -14.44
CA VAL A 243 -5.36 21.14 -13.61
C VAL A 243 -6.61 21.70 -12.94
N SER A 244 -7.69 20.93 -13.00
CA SER A 244 -9.01 21.29 -12.51
C SER A 244 -9.59 20.23 -11.58
N TRP A 245 -10.63 20.62 -10.82
CA TRP A 245 -11.41 19.66 -10.05
C TRP A 245 -12.16 18.67 -10.96
N GLY A 246 -12.57 19.11 -12.15
CA GLY A 246 -13.26 18.26 -13.12
C GLY A 246 -12.44 17.05 -13.55
N ASP A 247 -11.13 17.22 -13.72
CA ASP A 247 -10.21 16.12 -14.09
C ASP A 247 -10.18 15.01 -13.03
N ILE A 248 -10.25 15.41 -11.75
CA ILE A 248 -10.32 14.49 -10.62
C ILE A 248 -11.66 13.76 -10.62
N GLU A 249 -12.78 14.48 -10.74
CA GLU A 249 -14.11 13.85 -10.75
C GLU A 249 -14.26 12.85 -11.89
N GLU A 250 -13.85 13.22 -13.11
CA GLU A 250 -13.89 12.34 -14.27
C GLU A 250 -13.09 11.06 -14.02
N THR A 251 -11.89 11.19 -13.47
CA THR A 251 -11.03 10.03 -13.19
C THR A 251 -11.61 9.15 -12.09
N VAL A 252 -12.16 9.71 -11.02
CA VAL A 252 -12.79 8.93 -9.95
C VAL A 252 -13.98 8.14 -10.51
N ARG A 253 -14.82 8.77 -11.33
CA ARG A 253 -15.93 8.08 -12.02
C ARG A 253 -15.43 6.97 -12.95
N GLN A 254 -14.32 7.18 -13.66
CA GLN A 254 -13.75 6.14 -14.51
C GLN A 254 -13.21 4.96 -13.69
N VAL A 255 -12.48 5.23 -12.61
CA VAL A 255 -11.81 4.21 -11.79
C VAL A 255 -12.82 3.44 -10.93
N MET A 256 -13.83 4.12 -10.40
CA MET A 256 -14.76 3.57 -9.40
C MET A 256 -16.18 3.36 -9.92
N GLY A 257 -16.54 3.85 -11.12
CA GLY A 257 -17.90 3.80 -11.65
C GLY A 257 -18.40 2.42 -12.06
N ALA A 258 -17.52 1.42 -12.14
CA ALA A 258 -17.91 0.01 -12.33
C ALA A 258 -17.98 -0.77 -11.00
N SER A 259 -17.80 -0.09 -9.86
CA SER A 259 -17.88 -0.72 -8.55
C SER A 259 -19.31 -0.76 -8.03
N GLU A 260 -19.59 -1.72 -7.16
CA GLU A 260 -20.84 -1.80 -6.38
C GLU A 260 -21.04 -0.59 -5.43
N LEU A 261 -20.07 0.33 -5.39
CA LEU A 261 -20.03 1.50 -4.50
C LEU A 261 -20.37 2.81 -5.21
N GLN A 262 -20.86 2.74 -6.45
CA GLN A 262 -21.11 3.93 -7.27
C GLN A 262 -21.92 5.01 -6.52
N ASP A 263 -23.00 4.63 -5.83
CA ASP A 263 -23.84 5.56 -5.06
C ASP A 263 -23.08 6.22 -3.91
N TYR A 264 -22.25 5.46 -3.19
CA TYR A 264 -21.39 5.99 -2.13
C TYR A 264 -20.35 6.99 -2.68
N ILE A 265 -19.77 6.66 -3.84
CA ILE A 265 -18.77 7.51 -4.49
C ILE A 265 -19.39 8.80 -5.01
N GLU A 266 -20.55 8.75 -5.69
CA GLU A 266 -21.24 9.96 -6.14
C GLU A 266 -21.69 10.83 -4.95
N GLY A 267 -22.22 10.22 -3.89
CA GLY A 267 -22.54 10.96 -2.65
C GLY A 267 -21.31 11.61 -2.01
N THR A 268 -20.16 10.95 -2.06
CA THR A 268 -18.88 11.49 -1.58
C THR A 268 -18.37 12.62 -2.49
N LEU A 269 -18.42 12.45 -3.81
CA LEU A 269 -18.07 13.49 -4.78
C LEU A 269 -18.96 14.73 -4.60
N ASP A 270 -20.27 14.57 -4.51
CA ASP A 270 -21.22 15.66 -4.28
C ASP A 270 -20.96 16.41 -2.98
N ARG A 271 -20.62 15.67 -1.90
CA ARG A 271 -20.26 16.28 -0.61
C ARG A 271 -18.96 17.07 -0.72
N LEU A 272 -17.97 16.55 -1.44
CA LEU A 272 -16.64 17.15 -1.55
C LEU A 272 -16.56 18.27 -2.61
N SER A 273 -17.39 18.23 -3.65
CA SER A 273 -17.41 19.21 -4.75
C SER A 273 -18.09 20.52 -4.34
N ARG A 274 -19.02 20.50 -3.39
CA ARG A 274 -19.73 21.69 -2.88
C ARG A 274 -18.77 22.75 -2.36
N GLY A 275 -18.53 23.77 -3.19
CA GLY A 275 -17.75 24.95 -2.84
C GLY A 275 -16.23 24.76 -2.89
N GLN A 276 -15.72 23.62 -3.38
CA GLN A 276 -14.28 23.40 -3.44
C GLN A 276 -13.69 23.89 -4.77
N LYS A 277 -12.74 24.83 -4.64
CA LYS A 277 -11.70 25.04 -5.65
C LYS A 277 -10.48 24.22 -5.22
N LEU A 278 -9.74 23.67 -6.19
CA LEU A 278 -8.44 23.07 -5.91
C LEU A 278 -7.53 24.11 -5.23
N THR A 279 -7.22 23.87 -3.96
CA THR A 279 -6.33 24.73 -3.19
C THR A 279 -4.90 24.63 -3.73
N GLU A 280 -4.10 25.67 -3.55
CA GLU A 280 -2.69 25.64 -3.96
C GLU A 280 -1.92 24.48 -3.32
N SER A 281 -2.21 24.13 -2.06
CA SER A 281 -1.60 22.96 -1.42
C SER A 281 -1.92 21.65 -2.14
N ARG A 282 -3.15 21.48 -2.63
CA ARG A 282 -3.57 20.29 -3.38
C ARG A 282 -2.94 20.26 -4.77
N LYS A 283 -2.87 21.41 -5.47
CA LYS A 283 -2.13 21.49 -6.74
C LYS A 283 -0.66 21.12 -6.60
N LYS A 284 0.00 21.58 -5.53
CA LYS A 284 1.40 21.19 -5.21
C LYS A 284 1.54 19.70 -4.93
N LEU A 285 0.58 19.09 -4.22
CA LEU A 285 0.53 17.66 -4.00
C LEU A 285 0.40 16.90 -5.33
N MET A 286 -0.57 17.29 -6.18
CA MET A 286 -0.78 16.67 -7.48
C MET A 286 0.47 16.79 -8.38
N PHE A 287 1.10 17.96 -8.41
CA PHE A 287 2.34 18.16 -9.18
C PHE A 287 3.50 17.32 -8.64
N THR A 288 3.59 17.16 -7.32
CA THR A 288 4.58 16.29 -6.69
C THR A 288 4.38 14.84 -7.16
N TYR A 289 3.14 14.34 -7.13
CA TYR A 289 2.83 13.00 -7.65
C TYR A 289 3.12 12.87 -9.13
N LYS A 290 2.77 13.86 -9.96
CA LYS A 290 3.11 13.89 -11.38
C LYS A 290 4.59 13.64 -11.62
N VAL A 291 5.46 14.42 -10.96
CA VAL A 291 6.92 14.29 -11.12
C VAL A 291 7.42 12.94 -10.61
N GLN A 292 6.92 12.45 -9.48
CA GLN A 292 7.35 11.16 -8.92
C GLN A 292 6.92 9.98 -9.80
N PHE A 293 5.68 9.97 -10.28
CA PHE A 293 5.17 8.91 -11.15
C PHE A 293 5.81 8.93 -12.54
N GLU A 294 6.05 10.10 -13.13
CA GLU A 294 6.85 10.23 -14.36
C GLU A 294 8.27 9.67 -14.17
N GLY A 295 8.89 9.94 -13.01
CA GLY A 295 10.19 9.38 -12.65
C GLY A 295 10.18 7.85 -12.57
N ILE A 296 9.19 7.28 -11.89
CA ILE A 296 9.02 5.82 -11.78
C ILE A 296 8.81 5.19 -13.16
N ARG A 297 7.94 5.76 -13.99
CA ARG A 297 7.70 5.29 -15.36
C ARG A 297 8.98 5.22 -16.17
N LYS A 298 9.78 6.28 -16.12
CA LYS A 298 11.08 6.33 -16.79
C LYS A 298 12.02 5.24 -16.27
N GLU A 299 12.04 4.98 -14.96
CA GLU A 299 12.86 3.93 -14.35
C GLU A 299 12.46 2.53 -14.85
N VAL A 300 11.17 2.29 -15.08
CA VAL A 300 10.65 0.98 -15.52
C VAL A 300 10.50 0.86 -17.04
N GLY A 301 10.92 1.88 -17.80
CA GLY A 301 10.94 1.86 -19.26
C GLY A 301 9.57 2.00 -19.94
N ILE A 302 8.66 2.81 -19.36
CA ILE A 302 7.29 3.07 -19.84
C ILE A 302 7.08 4.56 -20.11
#